data_AF-A0A0S9QZG9-F1
#
_entry.id   AF-A0A0S9QZG9-F1
#
_cell.length_a   1.000
_cell.length_b   1.000
_cell.length_c   1.000
_cell.angle_alpha   90.00
_cell.angle_beta   90.00
_cell.angle_gamma   90.00
#
_symmetry.space_group_name_H-M   'P 1'
#
loop_
_entity.id
_entity.type
_entity.pdbx_description
1 polymer ?
#
loop_
_entity_poly.entity_id
_entity_poly.type
_entity_poly.pdbx_seq_one_letter_code
_entity_poly.pdbx_strand_id
1 'polypeptide(L)'
;MTRLLATLCLTTALCLPIAARADDAADRVAAAKDLVQKTTLKNLEVGFSAALEKTVAPMKEDKAEAVRKEIRAEFDKQRETMLDGLSKAYAEKFSLDELKHLSEIYGNKTYQKFQAVNADPASTVTAVSQASVTKLLNMLAIASAGDSQGTGAPGAPMPMPAR
;
A
#
# COMPACT_ATOMS: atom_id res chain seq x y z
N MET A 1 -13.37 -11.86 -61.37
CA MET A 1 -13.35 -12.51 -60.03
C MET A 1 -12.07 -12.23 -59.24
N THR A 2 -10.92 -11.95 -59.87
CA THR A 2 -9.64 -11.64 -59.20
C THR A 2 -9.62 -10.32 -58.41
N ARG A 3 -10.46 -9.33 -58.76
CA ARG A 3 -10.51 -8.05 -58.03
C ARG A 3 -11.14 -8.15 -56.63
N LEU A 4 -12.11 -9.05 -56.43
CA LEU A 4 -12.79 -9.26 -55.14
C LEU A 4 -11.91 -9.98 -54.11
N LEU A 5 -11.08 -10.93 -54.56
CA LEU A 5 -10.13 -11.63 -53.69
C LEU A 5 -9.01 -10.69 -53.19
N ALA A 6 -8.51 -9.80 -54.05
CA ALA A 6 -7.50 -8.82 -53.66
C ALA A 6 -8.01 -7.82 -52.62
N THR A 7 -9.30 -7.45 -52.66
CA THR A 7 -9.88 -6.54 -51.66
C THR A 7 -10.08 -7.23 -50.31
N LEU A 8 -10.46 -8.51 -50.29
CA LEU A 8 -10.67 -9.28 -49.06
C LEU A 8 -9.36 -9.50 -48.29
N CYS A 9 -8.26 -9.81 -49.00
CA CYS A 9 -6.94 -9.97 -48.39
C CYS A 9 -6.33 -8.66 -47.87
N LEU A 10 -6.69 -7.52 -48.49
CA LEU A 10 -6.22 -6.22 -48.04
C LEU A 10 -6.94 -5.78 -46.75
N THR A 11 -8.23 -6.09 -46.61
CA THR A 11 -8.99 -5.81 -45.38
C THR A 11 -8.57 -6.67 -44.18
N THR A 12 -8.19 -7.93 -44.38
CA THR A 12 -7.67 -8.77 -43.28
C THR A 12 -6.28 -8.34 -42.83
N ALA A 13 -5.42 -7.92 -43.77
CA ALA A 13 -4.11 -7.35 -43.47
C ALA A 13 -4.17 -6.06 -42.63
N LEU A 14 -5.19 -5.22 -42.85
CA LEU A 14 -5.38 -3.96 -42.13
C LEU A 14 -5.94 -4.13 -40.70
N CYS A 15 -6.71 -5.19 -40.44
CA CYS A 15 -7.28 -5.45 -39.11
C CYS A 15 -6.35 -6.22 -38.16
N LEU A 16 -5.38 -6.99 -38.70
CA LEU A 16 -4.39 -7.75 -37.91
C LEU A 16 -3.60 -6.90 -36.89
N PRO A 17 -3.04 -5.73 -37.23
CA PRO A 17 -2.28 -4.93 -36.25
C PRO A 17 -3.15 -4.31 -35.15
N ILE A 18 -4.46 -4.17 -35.38
CA ILE A 18 -5.40 -3.62 -34.39
C ILE A 18 -5.81 -4.71 -33.39
N ALA A 19 -6.08 -5.93 -33.86
CA ALA A 19 -6.39 -7.07 -33.01
C ALA A 19 -5.21 -7.44 -32.09
N ALA A 20 -3.99 -7.53 -32.65
CA ALA A 20 -2.79 -7.84 -31.86
C ALA A 20 -2.48 -6.77 -30.79
N ARG A 21 -2.81 -5.50 -31.03
CA ARG A 21 -2.66 -4.42 -30.03
C ARG A 21 -3.75 -4.40 -28.97
N ALA A 22 -4.97 -4.82 -29.31
CA ALA A 22 -6.04 -4.95 -28.34
C ALA A 22 -5.75 -6.09 -27.36
N ASP A 23 -5.25 -7.22 -27.86
CA ASP A 23 -4.82 -8.36 -27.03
C ASP A 23 -3.67 -7.97 -26.09
N ASP A 24 -2.64 -7.27 -26.60
CA ASP A 24 -1.54 -6.78 -25.76
C ASP A 24 -1.98 -5.81 -24.65
N ALA A 25 -2.92 -4.89 -24.95
CA ALA A 25 -3.44 -3.95 -23.97
C ALA A 25 -4.28 -4.67 -22.89
N ALA A 26 -5.10 -5.64 -23.29
CA ALA A 26 -5.90 -6.44 -22.36
C ALA A 26 -5.01 -7.31 -21.46
N ASP A 27 -3.98 -7.93 -22.03
CA ASP A 27 -3.00 -8.75 -21.30
C ASP A 27 -2.20 -7.93 -20.29
N ARG A 28 -1.82 -6.70 -20.65
CA ARG A 28 -1.17 -5.77 -19.71
C ARG A 28 -2.07 -5.40 -18.56
N VAL A 29 -3.34 -5.08 -18.82
CA VAL A 29 -4.31 -4.79 -17.75
C VAL A 29 -4.52 -6.01 -16.85
N ALA A 30 -4.61 -7.22 -17.41
CA ALA A 30 -4.75 -8.44 -16.64
C ALA A 30 -3.52 -8.71 -15.75
N ALA A 31 -2.31 -8.60 -16.30
CA ALA A 31 -1.06 -8.74 -15.54
C ALA A 31 -0.93 -7.69 -14.43
N ALA A 32 -1.30 -6.43 -14.73
CA ALA A 32 -1.33 -5.36 -13.75
C ALA A 32 -2.36 -5.60 -12.63
N LYS A 33 -3.55 -6.15 -12.95
CA LYS A 33 -4.55 -6.53 -11.94
C LYS A 33 -4.01 -7.57 -10.97
N ASP A 34 -3.39 -8.62 -11.50
CA ASP A 34 -2.78 -9.68 -10.68
C ASP A 34 -1.70 -9.11 -9.74
N LEU A 35 -0.81 -8.27 -10.29
CA LEU A 35 0.23 -7.61 -9.51
C LEU A 35 -0.35 -6.72 -8.41
N VAL A 36 -1.33 -5.86 -8.73
CA VAL A 36 -1.97 -4.95 -7.76
C VAL A 36 -2.69 -5.71 -6.65
N GLN A 37 -3.37 -6.82 -6.98
CA GLN A 37 -4.03 -7.66 -5.98
C GLN A 37 -3.04 -8.28 -4.99
N LYS A 38 -1.91 -8.80 -5.49
CA LYS A 38 -0.90 -9.47 -4.66
C LYS A 38 -0.07 -8.52 -3.80
N THR A 39 -0.07 -7.23 -4.12
CA THR A 39 0.82 -6.23 -3.52
C THR A 39 0.04 -5.16 -2.79
N THR A 40 -0.32 -4.07 -3.47
CA THR A 40 -0.92 -2.87 -2.92
C THR A 40 -2.24 -3.17 -2.20
N LEU A 41 -3.16 -3.90 -2.83
CA LEU A 41 -4.47 -4.17 -2.23
C LEU A 41 -4.39 -5.15 -1.07
N LYS A 42 -3.52 -6.16 -1.15
CA LYS A 42 -3.28 -7.08 -0.03
C LYS A 42 -2.75 -6.35 1.19
N ASN A 43 -1.76 -5.46 1.02
CA ASN A 43 -1.20 -4.68 2.13
C ASN A 43 -2.23 -3.72 2.73
N LEU A 44 -3.04 -3.10 1.88
CA LEU A 44 -4.13 -2.22 2.32
C LEU A 44 -5.18 -2.99 3.13
N GLU A 45 -5.58 -4.18 2.67
CA GLU A 45 -6.55 -5.04 3.37
C GLU A 45 -6.06 -5.48 4.75
N VAL A 46 -4.79 -5.83 4.89
CA VAL A 46 -4.17 -6.17 6.18
C VAL A 46 -4.23 -4.96 7.12
N GLY A 47 -3.78 -3.79 6.65
CA GLY A 47 -3.79 -2.57 7.46
C GLY A 47 -5.20 -2.12 7.84
N PHE A 48 -6.13 -2.17 6.89
CA PHE A 48 -7.55 -1.86 7.11
C PHE A 48 -8.18 -2.80 8.13
N SER A 49 -7.95 -4.11 8.01
CA SER A 49 -8.51 -5.10 8.96
C SER A 49 -8.00 -4.85 10.38
N ALA A 50 -6.70 -4.59 10.55
CA ALA A 50 -6.13 -4.26 11.86
C ALA A 50 -6.72 -2.96 12.44
N ALA A 51 -6.89 -1.92 11.62
CA ALA A 51 -7.50 -0.66 12.03
C ALA A 51 -8.98 -0.82 12.39
N LEU A 52 -9.72 -1.61 11.61
CA LEU A 52 -11.12 -1.93 11.86
C LEU A 52 -11.28 -2.64 13.20
N GLU A 53 -10.50 -3.69 13.46
CA GLU A 53 -10.58 -4.41 14.74
C GLU A 53 -10.23 -3.52 15.93
N LYS A 54 -9.21 -2.66 15.81
CA LYS A 54 -8.90 -1.67 16.85
C LYS A 54 -10.04 -0.66 17.09
N THR A 55 -10.75 -0.29 16.02
CA THR A 55 -11.87 0.66 16.08
C THR A 55 -13.09 0.05 16.77
N VAL A 56 -13.40 -1.21 16.48
CA VAL A 56 -14.59 -1.88 17.04
C VAL A 56 -14.35 -2.52 18.41
N ALA A 57 -13.09 -2.75 18.80
CA ALA A 57 -12.72 -3.33 20.10
C ALA A 57 -13.41 -2.71 21.35
N PRO A 58 -13.61 -1.38 21.45
CA PRO A 58 -14.32 -0.79 22.59
C PRO A 58 -15.85 -0.82 22.47
N MET A 59 -16.43 -1.32 21.38
CA MET A 59 -17.86 -1.35 21.14
C MET A 59 -18.53 -2.59 21.76
N LYS A 60 -19.84 -2.54 21.99
CA LYS A 60 -20.63 -3.74 22.30
C LYS A 60 -20.69 -4.67 21.07
N GLU A 61 -20.67 -5.99 21.29
CA GLU A 61 -20.50 -6.97 20.21
C GLU A 61 -21.51 -6.82 19.07
N ASP A 62 -22.81 -6.69 19.37
CA ASP A 62 -23.84 -6.52 18.33
C ASP A 62 -23.59 -5.29 17.43
N LYS A 63 -23.07 -4.21 18.03
CA LYS A 63 -22.70 -2.99 17.30
C LYS A 63 -21.38 -3.17 16.56
N ALA A 64 -20.40 -3.83 17.17
CA ALA A 64 -19.12 -4.14 16.55
C ALA A 64 -19.31 -4.99 15.29
N GLU A 65 -20.16 -6.02 15.35
CA GLU A 65 -20.47 -6.89 14.22
C GLU A 65 -21.18 -6.16 13.09
N ALA A 66 -22.18 -5.33 13.40
CA ALA A 66 -22.85 -4.49 12.41
C ALA A 66 -21.86 -3.55 11.69
N VAL A 67 -20.98 -2.88 12.45
CA VAL A 67 -19.95 -1.99 11.90
C VAL A 67 -18.93 -2.78 11.06
N ARG A 68 -18.46 -3.94 11.55
CA ARG A 68 -17.54 -4.80 10.77
C ARG A 68 -18.15 -5.15 9.42
N LYS A 69 -19.42 -5.56 9.39
CA LYS A 69 -20.11 -5.98 8.16
C LYS A 69 -20.27 -4.81 7.18
N GLU A 70 -20.76 -3.68 7.64
CA GLU A 70 -20.97 -2.50 6.80
C GLU A 70 -19.67 -1.97 6.21
N ILE A 71 -18.65 -1.80 7.07
CA ILE A 71 -17.37 -1.21 6.68
C ILE A 71 -16.56 -2.15 5.80
N ARG A 72 -16.63 -3.48 6.00
CA ARG A 72 -16.04 -4.46 5.08
C ARG A 72 -16.72 -4.43 3.71
N ALA A 73 -18.06 -4.37 3.68
CA ALA A 73 -18.78 -4.28 2.41
C ALA A 73 -18.42 -3.01 1.62
N GLU A 74 -18.21 -1.88 2.30
CA GLU A 74 -17.74 -0.67 1.63
C GLU A 74 -16.28 -0.78 1.18
N PHE A 75 -15.42 -1.36 2.01
CA PHE A 75 -14.03 -1.63 1.62
C PHE A 75 -13.94 -2.49 0.36
N ASP A 76 -14.78 -3.51 0.21
CA ASP A 76 -14.78 -4.37 -0.98
C ASP A 76 -15.15 -3.59 -2.26
N LYS A 77 -16.12 -2.67 -2.20
CA LYS A 77 -16.45 -1.79 -3.33
C LYS A 77 -15.29 -0.86 -3.69
N GLN A 78 -14.66 -0.27 -2.67
CA GLN A 78 -13.51 0.61 -2.89
C GLN A 78 -12.32 -0.17 -3.43
N ARG A 79 -12.11 -1.40 -2.96
CA ARG A 79 -11.07 -2.31 -3.46
C ARG A 79 -11.24 -2.59 -4.95
N GLU A 80 -12.46 -2.83 -5.43
CA GLU A 80 -12.72 -3.03 -6.87
C GLU A 80 -12.40 -1.78 -7.69
N THR A 81 -12.82 -0.60 -7.20
CA THR A 81 -12.52 0.68 -7.85
C THR A 81 -11.01 0.94 -7.91
N MET A 82 -10.31 0.69 -6.81
CA MET A 82 -8.86 0.79 -6.75
C MET A 82 -8.16 -0.21 -7.66
N LEU A 83 -8.64 -1.45 -7.73
CA LEU A 83 -8.08 -2.47 -8.61
C LEU A 83 -8.14 -2.02 -10.06
N ASP A 84 -9.30 -1.53 -10.52
CA ASP A 84 -9.46 -1.05 -11.89
C ASP A 84 -8.60 0.18 -12.17
N GLY A 85 -8.63 1.19 -11.31
CA GLY A 85 -7.85 2.42 -11.49
C GLY A 85 -6.33 2.19 -11.47
N LEU A 86 -5.83 1.44 -10.48
CA LEU A 86 -4.40 1.15 -10.35
C LEU A 86 -3.91 0.25 -11.49
N SER A 87 -4.66 -0.79 -11.86
CA SER A 87 -4.24 -1.69 -12.93
C SER A 87 -4.12 -0.99 -14.27
N LYS A 88 -5.03 -0.06 -14.59
CA LYS A 88 -4.92 0.79 -15.80
C LYS A 88 -3.68 1.68 -15.74
N ALA A 89 -3.45 2.35 -14.62
CA ALA A 89 -2.28 3.21 -14.45
C ALA A 89 -0.95 2.44 -14.60
N TYR A 90 -0.89 1.20 -14.13
CA TYR A 90 0.28 0.34 -14.34
C TYR A 90 0.39 -0.17 -15.77
N ALA A 91 -0.70 -0.63 -16.38
CA ALA A 91 -0.71 -1.11 -17.77
C ALA A 91 -0.32 -0.02 -18.79
N GLU A 92 -0.61 1.25 -18.49
CA GLU A 92 -0.18 2.40 -19.29
C GLU A 92 1.32 2.68 -19.20
N LYS A 93 1.95 2.40 -18.05
CA LYS A 93 3.34 2.78 -17.77
C LYS A 93 4.35 1.65 -17.97
N PHE A 94 3.90 0.40 -17.92
CA PHE A 94 4.75 -0.78 -17.99
C PHE A 94 4.36 -1.67 -19.17
N SER A 95 5.36 -2.25 -19.81
CA SER A 95 5.18 -3.33 -20.78
C SER A 95 4.71 -4.61 -20.09
N LEU A 96 4.18 -5.55 -20.88
CA LEU A 96 3.72 -6.84 -20.35
C LEU A 96 4.85 -7.63 -19.67
N ASP A 97 6.05 -7.61 -20.25
CA ASP A 97 7.21 -8.32 -19.71
C ASP A 97 7.68 -7.71 -18.38
N GLU A 98 7.68 -6.38 -18.26
CA GLU A 98 7.98 -5.71 -16.99
C GLU A 98 6.95 -6.06 -15.91
N LEU A 99 5.65 -6.07 -16.25
CA LEU A 99 4.59 -6.45 -15.31
C LEU A 99 4.72 -7.92 -14.85
N LYS A 100 5.05 -8.83 -15.78
CA LYS A 100 5.32 -10.24 -15.46
C LYS A 100 6.54 -10.38 -14.56
N HIS A 101 7.64 -9.70 -14.88
CA HIS A 101 8.86 -9.73 -14.09
C HIS A 101 8.63 -9.20 -12.66
N LEU A 102 7.85 -8.11 -12.52
CA LEU A 102 7.44 -7.62 -11.20
C LEU A 102 6.65 -8.69 -10.44
N SER A 103 5.69 -9.36 -11.09
CA SER A 103 4.90 -10.44 -10.46
C SER A 103 5.79 -11.61 -9.98
N GLU A 104 6.81 -11.98 -10.75
CA GLU A 104 7.79 -13.01 -10.37
C GLU A 104 8.56 -12.65 -9.09
N ILE A 105 8.95 -11.38 -8.91
CA ILE A 105 9.62 -10.91 -7.68
C ILE A 105 8.71 -11.15 -6.48
N TYR A 106 7.43 -10.80 -6.58
CA TYR A 106 6.46 -11.04 -5.49
C TYR A 106 6.13 -12.52 -5.26
N GLY A 107 6.31 -13.37 -6.28
CA GLY A 107 6.25 -14.83 -6.16
C GLY A 107 7.52 -15.47 -5.57
N ASN A 108 8.65 -14.75 -5.54
CA ASN A 108 9.93 -15.29 -5.12
C ASN A 108 10.01 -15.53 -3.60
N LYS A 109 10.37 -16.75 -3.18
CA LYS A 109 10.46 -17.13 -1.76
C LYS A 109 11.46 -16.31 -0.95
N THR A 110 12.59 -15.91 -1.54
CA THR A 110 13.59 -15.07 -0.88
C THR A 110 13.01 -13.69 -0.61
N TYR A 111 12.33 -13.11 -1.60
CA TYR A 111 11.68 -11.81 -1.44
C TYR A 111 10.51 -11.87 -0.45
N GLN A 112 9.71 -12.93 -0.47
CA GLN A 112 8.65 -13.15 0.54
C GLN A 112 9.22 -13.27 1.95
N LYS A 113 10.34 -13.98 2.13
CA LYS A 113 11.05 -14.05 3.42
C LYS A 113 11.53 -12.68 3.87
N PHE A 114 12.10 -11.88 2.96
CA PHE A 114 12.49 -10.50 3.25
C PHE A 114 11.31 -9.65 3.70
N GLN A 115 10.17 -9.71 2.99
CA GLN A 115 8.95 -9.00 3.39
C GLN A 115 8.44 -9.44 4.76
N ALA A 116 8.44 -10.75 5.05
CA ALA A 116 7.98 -11.27 6.34
C ALA A 116 8.85 -10.76 7.51
N VAL A 117 10.18 -10.73 7.36
CA VAL A 117 11.08 -10.19 8.39
C VAL A 117 10.83 -8.71 8.64
N ASN A 118 10.54 -7.92 7.59
CA ASN A 118 10.27 -6.49 7.73
C ASN A 118 8.86 -6.17 8.27
N ALA A 119 7.91 -7.09 8.09
CA ALA A 119 6.55 -6.94 8.62
C ALA A 119 6.41 -7.46 10.06
N ASP A 120 7.32 -8.32 10.52
CA ASP A 120 7.29 -8.89 11.86
C ASP A 120 7.68 -7.83 12.91
N PRO A 121 6.76 -7.45 13.84
CA PRO A 121 7.05 -6.49 14.89
C PRO A 121 8.07 -7.01 15.91
N ALA A 122 8.29 -8.32 16.00
CA ALA A 122 9.29 -8.95 16.85
C ALA A 122 10.66 -9.09 16.17
N SER A 123 10.79 -8.72 14.90
CA SER A 123 12.07 -8.86 14.19
C SER A 123 13.12 -7.87 14.70
N THR A 124 14.39 -8.29 14.64
CA THR A 124 15.53 -7.41 14.97
C THR A 124 15.54 -6.15 14.10
N VAL A 125 15.09 -6.25 12.83
CA VAL A 125 14.99 -5.10 11.93
C VAL A 125 13.99 -4.08 12.46
N THR A 126 12.81 -4.53 12.89
CA THR A 126 11.79 -3.67 13.47
C THR A 126 12.25 -3.06 14.79
N ALA A 127 12.87 -3.85 15.67
CA ALA A 127 13.38 -3.39 16.95
C ALA A 127 14.45 -2.29 16.79
N VAL A 128 15.41 -2.48 15.89
CA VAL A 128 16.45 -1.47 15.58
C VAL A 128 15.82 -0.20 14.99
N SER A 129 14.82 -0.35 14.12
CA SER A 129 14.11 0.78 13.51
C SER A 129 13.33 1.59 14.56
N GLN A 130 12.60 0.92 15.45
CA GLN A 130 11.83 1.57 16.52
C GLN A 130 12.74 2.27 17.54
N ALA A 131 13.88 1.67 17.90
CA ALA A 131 14.85 2.31 18.79
C ALA A 131 15.40 3.62 18.19
N SER A 132 15.70 3.61 16.90
CA SER A 132 16.17 4.79 16.16
C SER A 132 15.10 5.89 16.12
N VAL A 133 13.86 5.55 15.76
CA VAL A 133 12.74 6.49 15.71
C VAL A 133 12.44 7.06 17.10
N THR A 134 12.44 6.23 18.13
CA THR A 134 12.22 6.66 19.52
C THR A 134 13.26 7.68 19.95
N LYS A 135 14.54 7.45 19.61
CA LYS A 135 15.61 8.42 19.90
C LYS A 135 15.36 9.76 19.21
N LEU A 136 14.96 9.75 17.94
CA LEU A 136 14.63 10.98 17.20
C LEU A 136 13.43 11.71 17.80
N LEU A 137 12.37 10.99 18.16
CA LEU A 137 11.20 11.56 18.83
C LEU A 137 11.56 12.16 20.19
N ASN A 138 12.43 11.52 20.96
CA ASN A 138 12.92 12.07 22.22
C ASN A 138 13.75 13.34 22.01
N MET A 139 14.60 13.39 20.97
CA MET A 139 15.34 14.61 20.62
C MET A 139 14.40 15.75 20.19
N LEU A 140 13.38 15.46 19.38
CA LEU A 140 12.35 16.42 19.00
C LEU A 140 11.56 16.91 20.21
N ALA A 141 11.18 16.02 21.12
CA ALA A 141 10.49 16.37 22.35
C ALA A 141 11.35 17.30 23.22
N ILE A 142 12.63 16.99 23.42
CA ILE A 142 13.58 17.83 24.16
C ILE A 142 13.75 19.20 23.48
N ALA A 143 13.91 19.24 22.16
CA ALA A 143 14.02 20.50 21.41
C ALA A 143 12.74 21.35 21.55
N SER A 144 11.57 20.73 21.41
CA SER A 144 10.27 21.42 21.57
C SER A 144 9.99 21.88 23.01
N ALA A 145 10.52 21.17 24.00
CA ALA A 145 10.45 21.58 25.40
C ALA A 145 11.46 22.70 25.73
N GLY A 146 12.58 22.78 24.98
CA GLY A 146 13.56 23.87 25.07
C GLY A 146 13.00 25.23 24.67
N ASP A 147 12.05 25.28 23.72
CA ASP A 147 11.30 26.50 23.38
C ASP A 147 10.25 26.90 24.42
N SER A 148 9.98 26.04 25.42
CA SER A 148 9.11 26.35 26.56
C SER A 148 9.87 26.77 27.84
N GLN A 149 11.20 26.88 27.79
CA GLN A 149 12.04 27.37 28.89
C GLN A 149 12.70 28.72 28.55
N GLY A 150 11.88 29.72 28.29
CA GLY A 150 12.14 31.11 28.66
C GLY A 150 10.82 31.66 29.19
N THR A 151 10.65 31.94 30.49
CA THR A 151 11.38 32.94 31.26
C THR A 151 11.39 32.58 32.77
N GLY A 152 12.57 32.50 33.38
CA GLY A 152 12.72 32.41 34.84
C GLY A 152 14.16 32.13 35.25
N ALA A 153 14.93 33.19 35.47
CA ALA A 153 16.38 33.17 35.70
C ALA A 153 16.85 32.31 36.91
N PRO A 154 18.09 31.78 36.88
CA PRO A 154 18.69 31.10 38.02
C PRO A 154 19.12 32.11 39.07
N GLY A 155 18.38 32.19 40.19
CA GLY A 155 18.75 33.02 41.33
C GLY A 155 17.55 33.45 42.17
N ALA A 156 17.05 32.54 43.01
CA ALA A 156 16.21 32.91 44.14
C ALA A 156 16.81 32.28 45.41
N PRO A 157 17.11 33.04 46.47
CA PRO A 157 17.69 32.51 47.69
C PRO A 157 16.67 31.65 48.43
N MET A 158 17.06 30.41 48.77
CA MET A 158 16.28 29.55 49.66
C MET A 158 16.34 30.10 51.10
N PRO A 159 15.20 30.30 51.79
CA PRO A 159 15.22 30.62 53.22
C PRO A 159 15.55 29.35 54.01
N MET A 160 16.61 29.41 54.82
CA MET A 160 16.98 28.38 55.79
C MET A 160 15.94 28.27 56.91
N PRO A 161 15.64 27.05 57.41
CA PRO A 161 14.71 26.87 58.52
C PRO A 161 15.35 27.26 59.86
N ALA A 162 14.60 28.02 60.67
CA ALA A 162 14.93 28.27 62.07
C ALA A 162 14.53 27.05 62.92
N ARG A 163 15.37 26.79 63.94
CA ARG A 163 15.23 25.76 64.97
C ARG A 163 13.86 25.72 65.66
#